data_AF-A0A956TCQ9-F1
#
_entry.id   AF-A0A956TCQ9-F1
#
_cell.length_a   1.000
_cell.length_b   1.000
_cell.length_c   1.000
_cell.angle_alpha   90.00
_cell.angle_beta   90.00
_cell.angle_gamma   90.00
#
_symmetry.space_group_name_H-M   'P 1'
#
loop_
_entity.id
_entity.type
_entity.pdbx_description
1 polymer ?
#
loop_
_entity_poly.entity_id
_entity_poly.type
_entity_poly.pdbx_seq_one_letter_code
_entity_poly.pdbx_strand_id
1 'polypeptide(L)'
;MTKKKADNGKALEAAVKKLLTQGKKNGTLTYEDVSELLYQRDDLGPEQVDEVLERMVAEGIEIVDVRVDETPEDDKAKSKKKKKKKKESTAGVTLDDPVRMYLKEIGRVDLLSPEEEISLAQRIEKGEMALRELLLMDDL
;
A
#
# COMPACT_ATOMS: atom_id res chain seq x y z
N MET A 1 -14.66 -33.04 23.61
CA MET A 1 -13.75 -32.12 22.90
C MET A 1 -14.29 -30.66 22.84
N THR A 2 -15.00 -30.16 23.85
CA THR A 2 -15.79 -28.91 23.70
C THR A 2 -15.28 -27.69 24.48
N LYS A 3 -14.22 -27.81 25.29
CA LYS A 3 -13.73 -26.69 26.12
C LYS A 3 -12.83 -25.68 25.38
N LYS A 4 -12.11 -26.10 24.32
CA LYS A 4 -11.08 -25.27 23.66
C LYS A 4 -11.66 -24.10 22.83
N LYS A 5 -12.86 -24.24 22.25
CA LYS A 5 -13.51 -23.14 21.49
C LYS A 5 -13.99 -21.96 22.38
N ALA A 6 -14.35 -22.21 23.64
CA ALA A 6 -14.93 -21.18 24.51
C ALA A 6 -13.87 -20.25 25.11
N ASP A 7 -12.67 -20.77 25.42
CA ASP A 7 -11.54 -19.94 25.85
C ASP A 7 -10.92 -19.15 24.69
N ASN A 8 -10.87 -19.76 23.48
CA ASN A 8 -10.39 -19.08 22.26
C ASN A 8 -11.27 -17.88 21.88
N GLY A 9 -12.59 -17.95 22.06
CA GLY A 9 -13.49 -16.83 21.78
C GLY A 9 -13.24 -15.61 22.67
N LYS A 10 -13.04 -15.81 23.99
CA LYS A 10 -12.72 -14.71 24.92
C LYS A 10 -11.36 -14.10 24.66
N ALA A 11 -10.38 -14.93 24.29
CA ALA A 11 -9.05 -14.48 23.94
C ALA A 11 -9.08 -13.66 22.64
N LEU A 12 -9.80 -14.13 21.62
CA LEU A 12 -10.02 -13.44 20.34
C LEU A 12 -10.68 -12.09 20.56
N GLU A 13 -11.73 -12.04 21.38
CA GLU A 13 -12.38 -10.77 21.74
C GLU A 13 -11.43 -9.80 22.43
N ALA A 14 -10.50 -10.28 23.27
CA ALA A 14 -9.50 -9.42 23.89
C ALA A 14 -8.50 -8.85 22.88
N ALA A 15 -8.09 -9.63 21.88
CA ALA A 15 -7.18 -9.19 20.81
C ALA A 15 -7.88 -8.18 19.88
N VAL A 16 -9.10 -8.51 19.44
CA VAL A 16 -9.98 -7.63 18.66
C VAL A 16 -10.21 -6.31 19.39
N LYS A 17 -10.47 -6.35 20.71
CA LYS A 17 -10.67 -5.15 21.52
C LYS A 17 -9.40 -4.30 21.62
N LYS A 18 -8.22 -4.91 21.72
CA LYS A 18 -6.93 -4.19 21.70
C LYS A 18 -6.68 -3.52 20.35
N LEU A 19 -6.84 -4.26 19.26
CA LEU A 19 -6.73 -3.73 17.90
C LEU A 19 -7.75 -2.60 17.68
N LEU A 20 -8.99 -2.76 18.12
CA LEU A 20 -10.02 -1.71 18.08
C LEU A 20 -9.63 -0.46 18.85
N THR A 21 -9.01 -0.60 20.04
CA THR A 21 -8.54 0.57 20.79
C THR A 21 -7.35 1.25 20.12
N GLN A 22 -6.47 0.51 19.45
CA GLN A 22 -5.36 1.06 18.69
C GLN A 22 -5.84 1.74 17.40
N GLY A 23 -6.70 1.08 16.64
CA GLY A 23 -7.30 1.63 15.43
C GLY A 23 -8.22 2.83 15.70
N LYS A 24 -8.96 2.85 16.83
CA LYS A 24 -9.75 4.03 17.22
C LYS A 24 -8.90 5.21 17.71
N LYS A 25 -7.69 4.96 18.21
CA LYS A 25 -6.76 6.04 18.59
C LYS A 25 -6.07 6.66 17.38
N ASN A 26 -5.68 5.82 16.42
CA ASN A 26 -4.81 6.24 15.32
C ASN A 26 -5.56 6.39 13.99
N GLY A 27 -6.83 5.98 13.90
CA GLY A 27 -7.61 5.93 12.64
C GLY A 27 -7.21 4.79 11.70
N THR A 28 -5.95 4.33 11.80
CA THR A 28 -5.34 3.33 10.93
C THR A 28 -4.60 2.25 11.74
N LEU A 29 -4.55 1.03 11.19
CA LEU A 29 -3.75 -0.09 11.70
C LEU A 29 -2.84 -0.60 10.58
N THR A 30 -1.62 -1.05 10.91
CA THR A 30 -0.79 -1.71 9.90
C THR A 30 -1.10 -3.19 9.80
N TYR A 31 -0.82 -3.78 8.63
CA TYR A 31 -0.81 -5.24 8.49
C TYR A 31 0.16 -5.88 9.49
N GLU A 32 1.29 -5.25 9.80
CA GLU A 32 2.22 -5.71 10.83
C GLU A 32 1.62 -5.69 12.24
N ASP A 33 0.89 -4.65 12.66
CA ASP A 33 0.27 -4.59 13.99
C ASP A 33 -0.76 -5.72 14.17
N VAL A 34 -1.57 -5.94 13.12
CA VAL A 34 -2.60 -6.97 13.10
C VAL A 34 -1.93 -8.34 13.08
N SER A 35 -0.94 -8.53 12.22
CA SER A 35 -0.17 -9.76 12.11
C SER A 35 0.56 -10.08 13.41
N GLU A 36 1.20 -9.13 14.06
CA GLU A 36 1.94 -9.36 15.31
C GLU A 36 1.00 -9.83 16.42
N LEU A 37 -0.17 -9.20 16.57
CA LEU A 37 -1.14 -9.57 17.60
C LEU A 37 -1.87 -10.88 17.30
N LEU A 38 -1.98 -11.26 16.01
CA LEU A 38 -2.59 -12.52 15.59
C LEU A 38 -1.58 -13.68 15.53
N TYR A 39 -0.33 -13.44 15.12
CA TYR A 39 0.76 -14.43 15.06
C TYR A 39 1.44 -14.68 16.40
N GLN A 40 1.31 -13.78 17.39
CA GLN A 40 1.62 -14.10 18.80
C GLN A 40 0.75 -15.26 19.34
N ARG A 41 -0.17 -15.78 18.54
CA ARG A 41 -1.10 -16.85 18.89
C ARG A 41 -1.03 -17.99 17.88
N ASP A 42 -0.42 -19.09 18.31
CA ASP A 42 -0.32 -20.34 17.56
C ASP A 42 -1.67 -21.09 17.40
N ASP A 43 -2.78 -20.53 17.88
CA ASP A 43 -4.09 -21.18 17.93
C ASP A 43 -5.18 -20.54 17.05
N LEU A 44 -4.82 -19.58 16.20
CA LEU A 44 -5.72 -18.99 15.21
C LEU A 44 -5.60 -19.69 13.85
N GLY A 45 -6.73 -20.17 13.34
CA GLY A 45 -6.83 -20.61 11.95
C GLY A 45 -7.02 -19.43 10.98
N PRO A 46 -6.72 -19.61 9.68
CA PRO A 46 -6.85 -18.56 8.67
C PRO A 46 -8.27 -17.96 8.62
N GLU A 47 -9.31 -18.78 8.77
CA GLU A 47 -10.71 -18.32 8.78
C GLU A 47 -11.02 -17.31 9.92
N GLN A 48 -10.33 -17.44 11.05
CA GLN A 48 -10.53 -16.55 12.20
C GLN A 48 -9.77 -15.24 12.04
N VAL A 49 -8.67 -15.25 11.30
CA VAL A 49 -7.92 -14.05 10.92
C VAL A 49 -8.78 -13.20 9.97
N ASP A 50 -9.41 -13.84 8.98
CA ASP A 50 -10.31 -13.17 8.04
C ASP A 50 -11.52 -12.53 8.76
N GLU A 51 -12.13 -13.25 9.73
CA GLU A 51 -13.23 -12.70 10.53
C GLU A 51 -12.82 -11.44 11.33
N VAL A 52 -11.59 -11.43 11.85
CA VAL A 52 -11.05 -10.25 12.55
C VAL A 52 -10.84 -9.09 11.61
N LEU A 53 -10.25 -9.34 10.43
CA LEU A 53 -10.02 -8.32 9.40
C LEU A 53 -11.35 -7.71 8.92
N GLU A 54 -12.35 -8.55 8.60
CA GLU A 54 -13.68 -8.08 8.22
C GLU A 54 -14.34 -7.22 9.30
N ARG A 55 -14.18 -7.61 10.57
CA ARG A 55 -14.73 -6.86 11.70
C ARG A 55 -14.02 -5.51 11.91
N MET A 56 -12.72 -5.42 11.62
CA MET A 56 -11.98 -4.16 11.66
C MET A 56 -12.48 -3.20 10.58
N VAL A 57 -12.68 -3.70 9.36
CA VAL A 57 -13.25 -2.94 8.24
C VAL A 57 -14.69 -2.50 8.54
N ALA A 58 -15.50 -3.38 9.14
CA ALA A 58 -16.88 -3.05 9.54
C ALA A 58 -16.96 -1.95 10.61
N GLU A 59 -15.96 -1.87 11.50
CA GLU A 59 -15.82 -0.81 12.49
C GLU A 59 -15.20 0.48 11.91
N GLY A 60 -14.86 0.48 10.62
CA GLY A 60 -14.33 1.65 9.90
C GLY A 60 -12.86 1.94 10.18
N ILE A 61 -12.08 0.92 10.56
CA ILE A 61 -10.63 1.03 10.74
C ILE A 61 -9.96 0.61 9.42
N GLU A 62 -9.14 1.50 8.86
CA GLU A 62 -8.39 1.22 7.64
C GLU A 62 -7.10 0.45 7.97
N ILE A 63 -6.85 -0.64 7.23
CA ILE A 63 -5.64 -1.46 7.37
C ILE A 63 -4.70 -1.11 6.23
N VAL A 64 -3.55 -0.54 6.57
CA VAL A 64 -2.56 0.00 5.64
C VAL A 64 -1.26 -0.81 5.70
N ASP A 65 -0.51 -0.87 4.61
CA ASP A 65 0.78 -1.61 4.57
C ASP A 65 1.88 -0.86 5.33
N VAL A 66 1.83 0.47 5.33
CA VAL A 66 2.75 1.36 6.04
C VAL A 66 1.92 2.43 6.75
N ARG A 67 2.17 2.64 8.05
CA ARG A 67 1.62 3.79 8.79
C ARG A 67 2.20 5.05 8.16
N VAL A 68 1.41 5.71 7.32
CA VAL A 68 1.64 7.10 6.99
C VAL A 68 1.11 7.86 8.20
N ASP A 69 2.00 8.48 8.97
CA ASP A 69 1.64 9.29 10.14
C ASP A 69 0.88 10.52 9.64
N GLU A 70 -0.41 10.36 9.37
CA GLU A 70 -1.32 11.46 9.10
C GLU A 70 -1.90 11.88 10.45
N THR A 71 -1.43 13.04 10.92
CA THR A 71 -2.04 13.78 12.02
C THR A 71 -3.54 13.92 11.83
N PRO A 72 -4.34 13.91 12.92
CA PRO A 72 -5.75 13.61 12.88
C PRO A 72 -6.56 14.85 12.48
N GLU A 73 -7.32 14.76 11.39
CA GLU A 73 -8.57 15.51 11.29
C GLU A 73 -9.73 14.58 11.00
N ASP A 74 -10.65 14.64 11.94
CA ASP A 74 -11.96 14.03 12.04
C ASP A 74 -12.79 14.27 10.78
N ASP A 75 -13.29 13.22 10.12
CA ASP A 75 -14.58 13.35 9.43
C ASP A 75 -15.29 12.00 9.25
N LYS A 76 -16.12 11.68 10.23
CA LYS A 76 -17.24 10.75 10.02
C LYS A 76 -18.29 11.40 9.11
N ALA A 77 -18.33 11.02 7.83
CA ALA A 77 -19.53 11.25 7.01
C ALA A 77 -19.78 10.18 5.92
N LYS A 78 -20.61 9.20 6.32
CA LYS A 78 -21.61 8.45 5.56
C LYS A 78 -21.74 8.66 4.03
N SER A 79 -21.97 7.51 3.39
CA SER A 79 -23.08 7.22 2.45
C SER A 79 -22.90 7.55 0.96
N LYS A 80 -22.76 6.45 0.19
CA LYS A 80 -23.53 6.07 -1.00
C LYS A 80 -24.01 7.19 -1.97
N LYS A 81 -23.45 7.10 -3.19
CA LYS A 81 -24.18 7.06 -4.48
C LYS A 81 -24.77 8.40 -4.99
N LYS A 82 -24.06 9.06 -5.93
CA LYS A 82 -24.58 9.42 -7.27
C LYS A 82 -23.56 10.16 -8.15
N LYS A 83 -23.37 9.60 -9.35
CA LYS A 83 -23.09 10.22 -10.66
C LYS A 83 -22.64 11.69 -10.74
N LYS A 84 -21.58 11.86 -11.55
CA LYS A 84 -21.29 12.97 -12.48
C LYS A 84 -21.00 14.33 -11.83
N LYS A 85 -19.73 14.76 -11.89
CA LYS A 85 -19.21 15.69 -12.92
C LYS A 85 -17.73 16.00 -12.64
N LYS A 86 -16.96 16.01 -13.74
CA LYS A 86 -15.78 16.81 -14.07
C LYS A 86 -14.95 17.43 -12.92
N LYS A 87 -13.64 17.13 -12.99
CA LYS A 87 -12.51 18.06 -12.90
C LYS A 87 -12.78 19.34 -12.11
N GLU A 88 -12.18 19.43 -10.94
CA GLU A 88 -11.51 20.62 -10.39
C GLU A 88 -10.85 20.17 -9.08
N SER A 89 -9.52 20.13 -9.09
CA SER A 89 -8.66 21.07 -8.36
C SER A 89 -8.48 20.70 -6.88
N THR A 90 -7.43 19.95 -6.60
CA THR A 90 -6.63 20.16 -5.39
C THR A 90 -5.26 20.66 -5.83
N ALA A 91 -5.27 21.86 -6.43
CA ALA A 91 -4.12 22.74 -6.39
C ALA A 91 -4.07 23.28 -4.96
N GLY A 92 -3.11 22.80 -4.18
CA GLY A 92 -2.90 23.24 -2.81
C GLY A 92 -2.77 22.05 -1.87
N VAL A 93 -1.52 21.61 -1.66
CA VAL A 93 -0.92 21.17 -0.39
C VAL A 93 0.45 20.56 -0.72
N THR A 94 1.49 21.30 -0.31
CA THR A 94 2.95 21.00 -0.23
C THR A 94 3.67 20.46 -1.48
N LEU A 95 4.20 21.39 -2.29
CA LEU A 95 5.25 21.14 -3.29
C LEU A 95 6.64 20.86 -2.66
N ASP A 96 6.76 20.95 -1.33
CA ASP A 96 8.04 20.99 -0.60
C ASP A 96 8.62 19.62 -0.21
N ASP A 97 7.98 18.50 -0.57
CA ASP A 97 8.55 17.18 -0.31
C ASP A 97 9.27 16.67 -1.57
N PRO A 98 10.62 16.65 -1.59
CA PRO A 98 11.41 16.16 -2.73
C PRO A 98 11.10 14.69 -3.06
N VAL A 99 10.71 13.90 -2.06
CA VAL A 99 10.38 12.49 -2.23
C VAL A 99 9.04 12.35 -2.96
N ARG A 100 7.98 13.04 -2.50
CA ARG A 100 6.70 13.08 -3.22
C ARG A 100 6.84 13.63 -4.62
N MET A 101 7.68 14.64 -4.83
CA MET A 101 7.97 15.17 -6.16
C MET A 101 8.60 14.11 -7.06
N TYR A 102 9.63 13.41 -6.56
CA TYR A 102 10.31 12.33 -7.29
C TYR A 102 9.36 11.17 -7.62
N LEU A 103 8.60 10.67 -6.64
CA LEU A 103 7.65 9.57 -6.83
C LEU A 103 6.55 9.93 -7.85
N LYS A 104 6.07 11.18 -7.83
CA LYS A 104 5.10 11.67 -8.81
C LYS A 104 5.69 11.74 -10.22
N GLU A 105 6.97 12.10 -10.36
CA GLU A 105 7.61 12.21 -11.68
C GLU A 105 7.93 10.83 -12.27
N ILE A 106 8.54 9.92 -11.49
CA ILE A 106 8.84 8.57 -11.97
C ILE A 106 7.57 7.76 -12.26
N GLY A 107 6.50 7.99 -11.50
CA GLY A 107 5.21 7.29 -11.68
C GLY A 107 4.41 7.74 -12.90
N ARG A 108 4.88 8.73 -13.68
CA ARG A 108 4.27 9.14 -14.95
C ARG A 108 4.65 8.24 -16.13
N VAL A 109 5.74 7.48 -15.98
CA VAL A 109 6.27 6.63 -17.03
C VAL A 109 5.90 5.19 -16.69
N ASP A 110 5.28 4.50 -17.65
CA ASP A 110 4.90 3.10 -17.47
C ASP A 110 6.15 2.21 -17.39
N LEU A 111 6.03 1.09 -16.67
CA LEU A 111 7.07 0.08 -16.62
C LEU A 111 7.18 -0.62 -17.98
N LEU A 112 8.41 -0.99 -18.35
CA LEU A 112 8.68 -1.71 -19.59
C LEU A 112 8.25 -3.17 -19.50
N SER A 113 7.79 -3.72 -20.62
CA SER A 113 7.70 -5.17 -20.79
C SER A 113 9.08 -5.79 -21.04
N PRO A 114 9.26 -7.10 -20.79
CA PRO A 114 10.51 -7.78 -21.10
C PRO A 114 10.93 -7.63 -22.59
N GLU A 115 9.97 -7.61 -23.51
CA GLU A 115 10.22 -7.43 -24.94
C GLU A 115 10.68 -6.00 -25.26
N GLU A 116 10.12 -5.00 -24.59
CA GLU A 116 10.51 -3.60 -24.74
C GLU A 116 11.94 -3.37 -24.21
N GLU A 117 12.29 -3.99 -23.08
CA GLU A 117 13.66 -3.95 -22.55
C GLU A 117 14.67 -4.54 -23.54
N ILE A 118 14.37 -5.70 -24.13
CA ILE A 118 15.23 -6.32 -25.15
C ILE A 118 15.38 -5.42 -26.38
N SER A 119 14.28 -4.81 -26.83
CA SER A 119 14.31 -3.89 -27.99
C SER A 119 15.17 -2.66 -27.71
N LEU A 120 15.06 -2.08 -26.51
CA LEU A 120 15.88 -0.95 -26.10
C LEU A 120 17.36 -1.33 -26.00
N ALA A 121 17.69 -2.49 -25.44
CA ALA A 121 19.06 -2.98 -25.36
C ALA A 121 19.70 -3.13 -26.76
N GLN A 122 18.99 -3.73 -27.71
CA GLN A 122 19.47 -3.85 -29.09
C GLN A 122 19.67 -2.50 -29.78
N ARG A 123 18.83 -1.51 -29.49
CA ARG A 123 18.97 -0.15 -30.03
C ARG A 123 20.19 0.55 -29.47
N ILE A 124 20.46 0.40 -28.18
CA ILE A 124 21.66 0.93 -27.52
C ILE A 124 22.90 0.31 -28.16
N GLU A 125 22.96 -1.01 -28.27
CA GLU A 125 24.11 -1.74 -28.85
C GLU A 125 24.41 -1.30 -30.30
N LYS A 126 23.37 -1.13 -31.13
CA LYS A 126 23.51 -0.60 -32.49
C LYS A 126 24.06 0.82 -32.50
N GLY A 127 23.59 1.67 -31.59
CA GLY A 127 24.10 3.04 -31.44
C GLY A 127 25.57 3.06 -31.04
N GLU A 128 25.99 2.20 -30.12
CA GLU A 128 27.38 2.07 -29.70
C GLU A 128 28.28 1.56 -30.84
N MET A 129 27.82 0.57 -31.61
CA MET A 129 28.54 0.10 -32.79
C MET A 129 28.70 1.21 -33.83
N ALA A 130 27.63 1.95 -34.12
CA ALA A 130 27.68 3.06 -35.07
C ALA A 130 28.62 4.19 -34.61
N LEU A 131 28.60 4.53 -33.31
CA LEU A 131 29.51 5.51 -32.73
C LEU A 131 30.97 5.04 -32.86
N ARG A 132 31.24 3.76 -32.59
CA ARG A 132 32.57 3.19 -32.71
C ARG A 132 33.08 3.22 -34.14
N GLU A 133 32.23 2.90 -35.11
CA GLU A 133 32.57 2.98 -36.53
C GLU A 133 32.90 4.41 -36.96
N LEU A 134 32.10 5.39 -36.50
CA LEU A 134 32.34 6.81 -36.76
C LEU A 134 33.69 7.28 -36.19
N LEU A 135 33.99 6.94 -34.93
CA LEU A 135 35.27 7.30 -34.30
C LEU A 135 36.47 6.69 -35.03
N LEU A 136 36.34 5.45 -35.51
CA LEU A 136 37.40 4.79 -36.30
C LEU A 136 37.59 5.42 -37.69
N MET A 137 36.55 6.04 -38.24
CA MET A 137 36.63 6.78 -39.51
C MET A 137 37.23 8.18 -39.35
N ASP A 138 36.99 8.85 -38.22
CA ASP A 138 37.54 10.19 -37.93
C ASP A 138 39.04 10.15 -37.55
N ASP A 139 39.57 8.99 -37.14
CA ASP A 139 40.99 8.77 -36.78
C ASP A 139 41.91 8.44 -38.00
N LEU A 140 41.41 8.52 -39.25
CA LEU A 140 42.16 8.35 -40.51
C LEU A 140 42.27 9.64 -41.33
#